data_AF-A0AAW9BCE9-F1
#
_entry.id   AF-A0AAW9BCE9-F1
#
_cell.length_a   1.000
_cell.length_b   1.000
_cell.length_c   1.000
_cell.angle_alpha   90.00
_cell.angle_beta   90.00
_cell.angle_gamma   90.00
#
_symmetry.space_group_name_H-M   'P 1'
#
loop_
_entity.id
_entity.type
_entity.pdbx_description
1 polymer ?
#
loop_
_entity_poly.entity_id
_entity_poly.type
_entity_poly.pdbx_seq_one_letter_code
_entity_poly.pdbx_strand_id
1 'polypeptide(L)'
;AEKALEQMANTHAVRGLICTGDAFVCTAERQAFIRENFPSVIAVEMEASAIAQTCHQFNTPFVVVRAISDVADKESPMSFEEFLPLAAKSSSEMVFKMLELVK
;
A
#
# COMPACT_ATOMS: atom_id res chain seq x y z
N ALA A 1 6.94 -8.83 9.02
CA ALA A 1 5.75 -7.96 8.94
C ALA A 1 4.77 -8.31 10.06
N GLU A 2 4.10 -9.47 10.05
CA GLU A 2 3.07 -9.82 11.06
C GLU A 2 3.56 -9.65 12.53
N LYS A 3 4.76 -10.13 12.87
CA LYS A 3 5.38 -9.89 14.19
C LYS A 3 5.64 -8.41 14.55
N ALA A 4 5.89 -7.57 13.54
CA ALA A 4 6.07 -6.13 13.77
C ALA A 4 4.71 -5.44 14.01
N LEU A 5 3.65 -5.91 13.33
CA LEU A 5 2.29 -5.43 13.54
C LEU A 5 1.79 -5.72 14.97
N GLU A 6 2.15 -6.87 15.55
CA GLU A 6 1.84 -7.21 16.95
C GLU A 6 2.40 -6.19 17.96
N GLN A 7 3.42 -5.42 17.57
CA GLN A 7 4.01 -4.35 18.40
C GLN A 7 3.36 -2.97 18.17
N MET A 8 2.44 -2.86 17.23
CA MET A 8 1.71 -1.62 16.92
C MET A 8 0.33 -1.67 17.57
N ALA A 9 0.07 -0.76 18.52
CA ALA A 9 -1.23 -0.66 19.16
C ALA A 9 -2.24 0.07 18.25
N ASN A 10 -3.47 -0.45 18.16
CA ASN A 10 -4.60 0.16 17.44
C ASN A 10 -4.42 0.32 15.92
N THR A 11 -3.57 -0.50 15.28
CA THR A 11 -3.43 -0.52 13.81
C THR A 11 -4.12 -1.74 13.22
N HIS A 12 -5.08 -1.52 12.32
CA HIS A 12 -5.65 -2.58 11.49
C HIS A 12 -4.80 -2.77 10.24
N ALA A 13 -4.54 -4.02 9.85
CA ALA A 13 -3.83 -4.33 8.63
C ALA A 13 -4.54 -5.42 7.84
N VAL A 14 -4.42 -5.33 6.51
CA VAL A 14 -4.91 -6.34 5.57
C VAL A 14 -3.72 -6.80 4.74
N ARG A 15 -3.56 -8.13 4.61
CA ARG A 15 -2.60 -8.73 3.70
C ARG A 15 -3.34 -9.18 2.44
N GLY A 16 -2.87 -8.76 1.28
CA GLY A 16 -3.54 -9.06 0.01
C GLY A 16 -2.83 -8.46 -1.19
N LEU A 17 -3.52 -8.49 -2.33
CA LEU A 17 -3.01 -7.99 -3.61
C LEU A 17 -3.00 -6.45 -3.63
N ILE A 18 -1.84 -5.88 -3.94
CA ILE A 18 -1.69 -4.46 -4.26
C ILE A 18 -1.50 -4.33 -5.77
N CYS A 19 -2.34 -3.54 -6.43
CA CYS A 19 -2.21 -3.25 -7.86
C CYS A 19 -1.51 -1.92 -8.09
N THR A 20 -0.70 -1.86 -9.14
CA THR A 20 0.07 -0.68 -9.49
C THR A 20 -0.28 -0.19 -10.89
N GLY A 21 -0.36 1.12 -11.07
CA GLY A 21 -0.47 1.73 -12.39
C GLY A 21 -0.06 3.19 -12.39
N ASP A 22 0.33 3.70 -13.54
CA ASP A 22 0.76 5.10 -13.70
C ASP A 22 -0.44 6.05 -13.81
N ALA A 23 -1.31 5.99 -12.80
CA ALA A 23 -2.51 6.81 -12.69
C ALA A 23 -2.95 6.89 -11.23
N PHE A 24 -3.20 8.12 -10.74
CA PHE A 24 -3.91 8.32 -9.48
C PHE A 24 -5.38 7.94 -9.67
N VAL A 25 -5.83 6.87 -8.99
CA VAL A 25 -7.18 6.32 -9.16
C VAL A 25 -8.18 7.14 -8.34
N CYS A 26 -8.98 7.95 -9.02
CA CYS A 26 -10.00 8.80 -8.38
C CYS A 26 -11.36 8.79 -9.10
N THR A 27 -11.62 7.78 -9.94
CA THR A 27 -12.88 7.64 -10.69
C THR A 27 -13.51 6.28 -10.49
N ALA A 28 -14.85 6.25 -10.48
CA ALA A 28 -15.62 5.02 -10.30
C ALA A 28 -15.37 4.03 -11.46
N GLU A 29 -15.21 4.54 -12.67
CA GLU A 29 -14.92 3.74 -13.87
C GLU A 29 -13.57 3.03 -13.74
N ARG A 30 -12.54 3.74 -13.25
CA ARG A 30 -11.21 3.16 -13.04
C ARG A 30 -11.21 2.16 -11.89
N GLN A 31 -11.92 2.47 -10.81
CA GLN A 31 -12.07 1.55 -9.68
C GLN A 31 -12.80 0.25 -10.10
N ALA A 32 -13.88 0.37 -10.87
CA ALA A 32 -14.62 -0.77 -11.41
C ALA A 32 -13.75 -1.62 -12.34
N PHE A 33 -13.03 -0.99 -13.27
CA PHE A 33 -12.09 -1.67 -14.16
C PHE A 33 -11.05 -2.49 -13.37
N ILE A 34 -10.46 -1.92 -12.31
CA ILE A 34 -9.47 -2.63 -11.49
C ILE A 34 -10.12 -3.78 -10.74
N ARG A 35 -11.30 -3.59 -10.13
CA ARG A 35 -12.00 -4.66 -9.37
C ARG A 35 -12.47 -5.80 -10.26
N GLU A 36 -12.86 -5.52 -11.51
CA GLU A 36 -13.24 -6.53 -12.49
C GLU A 36 -12.04 -7.40 -12.89
N ASN A 37 -10.89 -6.79 -13.17
CA ASN A 37 -9.69 -7.49 -13.59
C ASN A 37 -8.90 -8.12 -12.42
N PHE A 38 -9.00 -7.54 -11.22
CA PHE A 38 -8.28 -7.96 -10.02
C PHE A 38 -9.22 -8.01 -8.79
N PRO A 39 -10.13 -9.01 -8.70
CA PRO A 39 -11.18 -9.03 -7.68
C PRO A 39 -10.69 -9.08 -6.22
N SER A 40 -9.48 -9.58 -5.99
CA SER A 40 -8.86 -9.66 -4.66
C SER A 40 -8.00 -8.45 -4.29
N VAL A 41 -8.03 -7.38 -5.08
CA VAL A 41 -7.25 -6.15 -4.80
C VAL A 41 -7.67 -5.54 -3.46
N ILE A 42 -6.68 -5.25 -2.62
CA ILE A 42 -6.90 -4.59 -1.32
C ILE A 42 -6.47 -3.13 -1.32
N ALA A 43 -5.57 -2.73 -2.21
CA ALA A 43 -5.08 -1.37 -2.36
C ALA A 43 -4.51 -1.13 -3.76
N VAL A 44 -4.45 0.14 -4.16
CA VAL A 44 -3.86 0.60 -5.42
C VAL A 44 -2.84 1.70 -5.16
N GLU A 45 -1.77 1.75 -5.94
CA GLU A 45 -0.70 2.75 -5.86
C GLU A 45 0.09 2.80 -7.18
N MET A 46 1.24 3.48 -7.23
CA MET A 46 1.91 3.80 -8.49
C MET A 46 3.34 3.23 -8.64
N GLU A 47 3.90 2.52 -7.65
CA GLU A 47 5.31 2.10 -7.67
C GLU A 47 5.57 0.61 -7.39
N ALA A 48 4.70 -0.09 -6.66
CA ALA A 48 4.97 -1.40 -6.07
C ALA A 48 5.32 -2.46 -7.11
N SER A 49 4.59 -2.53 -8.23
CA SER A 49 4.87 -3.51 -9.29
C SER A 49 6.19 -3.21 -9.99
N ALA A 50 6.57 -1.95 -10.17
CA ALA A 50 7.84 -1.57 -10.79
C ALA A 50 9.02 -1.94 -9.89
N ILE A 51 8.91 -1.68 -8.58
CA ILE A 51 9.88 -2.13 -7.58
C ILE A 51 9.95 -3.66 -7.55
N ALA A 52 8.80 -4.33 -7.43
CA ALA A 52 8.70 -5.79 -7.40
C ALA A 52 9.29 -6.45 -8.66
N GLN A 53 9.01 -5.89 -9.83
CA GLN A 53 9.55 -6.35 -11.11
C GLN A 53 11.07 -6.22 -11.14
N THR A 54 11.61 -5.10 -10.65
CA THR A 54 13.07 -4.90 -10.55
C THR A 54 13.68 -5.88 -9.55
N CYS A 55 13.10 -6.02 -8.35
CA CYS A 55 13.53 -7.01 -7.36
C CYS A 55 13.51 -8.44 -7.93
N HIS A 56 12.49 -8.81 -8.70
CA HIS A 56 12.41 -10.09 -9.39
C HIS A 56 13.55 -10.28 -10.39
N GLN A 57 13.83 -9.28 -11.23
CA GLN A 57 14.96 -9.31 -12.18
C GLN A 57 16.31 -9.49 -11.49
N PHE A 58 16.47 -8.97 -10.28
CA PHE A 58 17.70 -9.03 -9.49
C PHE A 58 17.72 -10.17 -8.46
N ASN A 59 16.72 -11.05 -8.42
CA ASN A 59 16.58 -12.11 -7.41
C ASN A 59 16.64 -11.58 -5.96
N THR A 60 16.11 -10.38 -5.72
CA THR A 60 16.09 -9.73 -4.42
C THR A 60 14.72 -9.94 -3.75
N PRO A 61 14.65 -10.52 -2.53
CA PRO A 61 13.41 -10.59 -1.79
C PRO A 61 12.83 -9.19 -1.53
N PHE A 62 11.52 -9.03 -1.67
CA PHE A 62 10.85 -7.76 -1.40
C PHE A 62 9.55 -7.98 -0.62
N VAL A 63 9.09 -6.90 0.02
CA VAL A 63 7.76 -6.82 0.64
C VAL A 63 7.29 -5.38 0.52
N VAL A 64 6.00 -5.18 0.24
CA VAL A 64 5.39 -3.85 0.20
C VAL A 64 4.58 -3.64 1.48
N VAL A 65 4.87 -2.54 2.16
CA VAL A 65 4.16 -2.09 3.36
C VAL A 65 3.70 -0.66 3.10
N ARG A 66 2.39 -0.48 2.98
CA ARG A 66 1.76 0.83 2.80
C ARG A 66 0.64 1.04 3.82
N ALA A 67 0.35 2.29 4.09
CA ALA A 67 -0.85 2.71 4.81
C ALA A 67 -1.76 3.46 3.83
N ILE A 68 -3.06 3.45 4.10
CA ILE A 68 -4.08 4.04 3.24
C ILE A 68 -4.17 5.54 3.49
N SER A 69 -4.02 6.35 2.44
CA SER A 69 -4.22 7.81 2.44
C SER A 69 -5.62 8.21 1.97
N ASP A 70 -6.29 7.36 1.20
CA ASP A 70 -7.58 7.64 0.58
C ASP A 70 -8.23 6.34 0.09
N VAL A 71 -9.50 6.40 -0.33
CA VAL A 71 -10.29 5.22 -0.73
C VAL A 71 -10.45 5.05 -2.25
N ALA A 72 -9.62 5.75 -3.03
CA ALA A 72 -9.61 5.74 -4.50
C ALA A 72 -10.96 6.13 -5.14
N ASP A 73 -11.60 7.19 -4.64
CA ASP A 73 -12.87 7.74 -5.13
C ASP A 73 -12.72 9.20 -5.58
N LYS A 74 -13.84 9.89 -5.84
CA LYS A 74 -13.82 11.27 -6.35
C LYS A 74 -13.25 12.29 -5.35
N GLU A 75 -13.28 11.99 -4.06
CA GLU A 75 -12.76 12.85 -2.99
C GLU A 75 -11.27 12.55 -2.70
N SER A 76 -10.73 11.47 -3.27
CA SER A 76 -9.34 11.04 -3.08
C SER A 76 -8.28 12.14 -3.20
N PRO A 77 -8.33 13.06 -4.20
CA PRO A 77 -7.32 14.12 -4.28
C PRO A 77 -7.29 15.02 -3.04
N MET A 78 -8.45 15.34 -2.45
CA MET A 78 -8.52 16.16 -1.24
C MET A 78 -8.16 15.35 0.01
N SER A 79 -8.71 14.13 0.15
CA SER A 79 -8.40 13.29 1.30
C SER A 79 -6.93 12.87 1.33
N PHE A 80 -6.30 12.67 0.17
CA PHE A 80 -4.89 12.33 0.08
C PHE A 80 -4.02 13.40 0.74
N GLU A 81 -4.22 14.68 0.44
CA GLU A 81 -3.44 15.75 1.05
C GLU A 81 -3.60 15.81 2.58
N GLU A 82 -4.82 15.57 3.08
CA GLU A 82 -5.11 15.57 4.51
C GLU A 82 -4.50 14.38 5.26
N PHE A 83 -4.61 13.18 4.68
CA PHE A 83 -4.22 11.93 5.35
C PHE A 83 -2.82 11.42 5.01
N LEU A 84 -2.13 12.02 4.03
CA LEU A 84 -0.75 11.66 3.69
C LEU A 84 0.19 11.65 4.91
N PRO A 85 0.18 12.65 5.83
CA PRO A 85 1.02 12.61 7.03
C PRO A 85 0.71 11.43 7.95
N LEU A 86 -0.57 11.05 8.08
CA LEU A 86 -1.00 9.92 8.89
C LEU A 86 -0.56 8.59 8.26
N ALA A 87 -0.77 8.44 6.95
CA ALA A 87 -0.33 7.27 6.20
C ALA A 87 1.19 7.12 6.25
N ALA A 88 1.95 8.21 6.07
CA ALA A 88 3.40 8.21 6.16
C ALA A 88 3.90 7.81 7.56
N LYS A 89 3.27 8.30 8.63
CA LYS A 89 3.61 7.91 10.00
C LYS A 89 3.36 6.42 10.23
N SER A 90 2.17 5.94 9.87
CA SER A 90 1.78 4.53 10.09
C SER A 90 2.66 3.55 9.30
N SER A 91 2.98 3.86 8.04
CA SER A 91 3.85 2.99 7.23
C SER A 91 5.31 3.02 7.72
N SER A 92 5.81 4.19 8.12
CA SER A 92 7.17 4.33 8.65
C SER A 92 7.35 3.58 9.96
N GLU A 93 6.41 3.69 10.90
CA GLU A 93 6.45 2.96 12.17
C GLU A 93 6.52 1.45 11.95
N MET A 94 5.72 0.92 11.01
CA MET A 94 5.75 -0.48 10.64
C MET A 94 7.12 -0.92 10.09
N VAL A 95 7.74 -0.10 9.23
CA VAL A 95 9.08 -0.38 8.70
C VAL A 95 10.14 -0.35 9.80
N PHE A 96 10.11 0.61 10.72
CA PHE A 96 11.03 0.66 11.86
C PHE A 96 10.91 -0.60 12.72
N LYS A 97 9.69 -1.04 13.05
CA LYS A 97 9.45 -2.29 13.79
C LYS A 97 9.91 -3.53 13.05
N MET A 98 9.77 -3.56 11.73
CA MET A 98 10.32 -4.65 10.92
C MET A 98 11.85 -4.69 10.98
N LEU A 99 12.51 -3.54 10.90
CA LEU A 99 13.97 -3.45 10.97
C LEU A 99 14.53 -3.86 12.35
N GLU A 100 13.81 -3.61 13.45
CA GLU A 100 14.18 -4.09 14.79
C GLU A 100 14.21 -5.63 14.87
N LEU A 101 13.38 -6.32 14.07
CA LEU A 101 13.22 -7.78 14.10
C LEU A 101 14.06 -8.54 13.08
N VAL A 102 14.66 -7.84 12.11
CA VAL A 102 15.49 -8.42 11.04
C VAL A 102 16.99 -8.28 11.34
N LYS A 103 17.34 -7.59 12.43
CA LYS A 103 18.70 -7.61 13.00
C LYS A 103 18.97 -8.95 13.68
#